data_AF-A0A822CAB3-F1
#
_entry.id   AF-A0A822CAB3-F1
#
_cell.length_a   1.000
_cell.length_b   1.000
_cell.length_c   1.000
_cell.angle_alpha   90.00
_cell.angle_beta   90.00
_cell.angle_gamma   90.00
#
_symmetry.space_group_name_H-M   'P 1'
#
loop_
_entity.id
_entity.type
_entity.pdbx_description
1 polymer ?
#
loop_
_entity_poly.entity_id
_entity_poly.type
_entity_poly.pdbx_seq_one_letter_code
_entity_poly.pdbx_strand_id
1 'polypeptide(L)' 'MEEDSIFWKWVSVNTIGIVTETSVYHWTMEGDSQPDKMFDRHQSLLGCQIINYRTDESWHWLLVNGIKAQEGRVVG' A
#
# COMPACT_ATOMS: atom_id res chain seq x y z
N MET A 1 -2.94 -13.15 -6.50
CA MET A 1 -3.08 -11.69 -6.60
C MET A 1 -3.79 -11.43 -7.92
N GLU A 2 -5.09 -11.13 -7.88
CA GLU A 2 -5.91 -10.95 -9.09
C GLU A 2 -5.91 -9.50 -9.60
N GLU A 3 -5.47 -8.56 -8.74
CA GLU A 3 -5.36 -7.13 -9.06
C GLU A 3 -3.91 -6.72 -9.30
N ASP A 4 -3.70 -5.78 -10.22
CA ASP A 4 -2.39 -5.20 -10.49
C ASP A 4 -1.89 -4.32 -9.33
N SER A 5 -0.57 -4.30 -9.14
CA SER A 5 0.07 -3.36 -8.22
C SER A 5 0.08 -1.95 -8.80
N ILE A 6 -0.47 -0.99 -8.06
CA ILE A 6 -0.46 0.43 -8.43
C ILE A 6 0.66 1.22 -7.73
N PHE A 7 1.17 0.68 -6.62
CA PHE A 7 2.31 1.21 -5.87
C PHE A 7 2.95 0.07 -5.08
N TRP A 8 4.26 0.11 -4.91
CA TRP A 8 4.97 -0.82 -4.03
C TRP A 8 6.20 -0.17 -3.43
N LYS A 9 6.63 -0.69 -2.29
CA LYS A 9 7.82 -0.21 -1.58
C LYS A 9 8.34 -1.27 -0.62
N TRP A 10 9.66 -1.36 -0.47
CA TRP A 10 10.29 -2.08 0.63
C TRP A 10 9.92 -1.44 1.98
N VAL A 11 9.23 -2.20 2.83
CA VAL A 11 8.88 -1.79 4.20
C VAL A 11 9.90 -2.30 5.23
N SER A 12 10.64 -3.34 4.87
CA SER A 12 11.82 -3.83 5.57
C SER A 12 12.88 -4.28 4.56
N VAL A 13 13.99 -4.83 5.05
CA VAL A 13 15.05 -5.42 4.21
C VAL A 13 14.59 -6.64 3.41
N ASN A 14 13.51 -7.30 3.84
CA ASN A 14 13.04 -8.56 3.27
C ASN A 14 11.55 -8.57 2.93
N THR A 15 10.80 -7.51 3.22
CA THR A 15 9.37 -7.41 2.95
C THR A 15 9.04 -6.21 2.08
N ILE A 16 8.30 -6.44 1.01
CA ILE A 16 7.66 -5.40 0.21
C ILE A 16 6.20 -5.21 0.63
N GLY A 17 5.80 -3.96 0.77
CA GLY A 17 4.40 -3.56 0.83
C GLY A 17 3.89 -3.28 -0.57
N ILE A 18 2.80 -3.93 -0.95
CA ILE A 18 2.17 -3.83 -2.26
C ILE A 18 0.79 -3.23 -2.06
N VAL A 19 0.50 -2.16 -2.80
CA VAL A 19 -0.80 -1.50 -2.79
C VAL A 19 -1.48 -1.78 -4.14
N THR A 20 -2.67 -2.36 -4.10
CA THR A 20 -3.56 -2.55 -5.26
C THR A 20 -4.65 -1.49 -5.25
N GLU A 21 -5.61 -1.59 -6.17
CA GLU A 21 -6.77 -0.70 -6.17
C GLU A 21 -7.60 -0.81 -4.89
N THR A 22 -7.79 -2.04 -4.37
CA THR A 22 -8.68 -2.28 -3.24
C THR A 22 -7.96 -2.62 -1.94
N SER A 23 -6.74 -3.12 -1.97
CA SER A 23 -6.10 -3.77 -0.82
C SER A 23 -4.62 -3.44 -0.69
N VAL A 24 -4.08 -3.70 0.49
CA VAL A 24 -2.64 -3.64 0.78
C VAL A 24 -2.17 -5.01 1.25
N TYR A 25 -1.03 -5.43 0.72
CA TYR A 25 -0.40 -6.71 0.99
C TYR A 25 1.03 -6.53 1.48
N HIS A 26 1.51 -7.45 2.30
CA HIS A 26 2.93 -7.65 2.56
C HIS A 26 3.39 -8.92 1.87
N TRP A 27 4.56 -8.89 1.24
CA TRP A 27 5.17 -10.07 0.65
C TRP A 27 6.63 -10.13 1.06
N THR A 28 7.00 -11.20 1.76
CA THR A 28 8.38 -11.46 2.16
C THR A 28 9.12 -12.21 1.05
N MET A 29 10.41 -11.91 0.88
CA MET A 29 11.28 -12.64 -0.05
C MET A 29 11.76 -14.00 0.50
N GLU A 30 11.40 -14.32 1.75
CA GLU A 30 11.83 -15.55 2.41
C GLU A 30 10.99 -16.75 1.94
N GLY A 31 11.67 -17.79 1.44
CA GLY A 31 11.04 -19.05 1.02
C GLY A 31 10.06 -18.90 -0.14
N ASP A 32 9.05 -19.77 -0.17
CA ASP A 32 7.98 -19.78 -1.19
C ASP A 32 6.75 -18.98 -0.72
N SER A 33 6.96 -17.89 0.03
CA SER A 33 5.90 -17.05 0.56
C SER A 33 5.05 -16.43 -0.56
N GLN A 34 3.75 -16.27 -0.30
CA GLN A 34 2.83 -15.54 -1.15
C GLN A 34 2.44 -14.21 -0.49
N PRO A 35 1.97 -13.21 -1.25
CA PRO A 35 1.52 -11.94 -0.68
C PRO A 35 0.36 -12.13 0.31
N ASP A 36 0.55 -11.69 1.54
CA ASP A 36 -0.43 -11.73 2.62
C ASP A 36 -1.23 -10.42 2.65
N LYS A 37 -2.56 -10.50 2.69
CA LYS A 37 -3.42 -9.32 2.76
C LYS A 37 -3.37 -8.71 4.15
N MET A 38 -3.02 -7.43 4.24
CA MET A 38 -2.96 -6.69 5.50
C MET A 38 -4.29 -6.00 5.80
N PHE A 39 -4.83 -5.26 4.84
CA PHE A 39 -6.12 -4.56 4.98
C PHE A 39 -6.71 -4.12 3.63
N ASP A 40 -8.00 -3.80 3.64
CA ASP A 40 -8.70 -3.12 2.55
C ASP A 40 -8.50 -1.61 2.62
N ARG A 41 -8.25 -0.97 1.47
CA ARG A 41 -8.15 0.48 1.37
C ARG A 41 -9.48 1.12 1.72
N HIS A 42 -9.40 2.16 2.54
CA HIS A 42 -10.56 2.97 2.87
C HIS A 42 -11.10 3.69 1.62
N GLN A 43 -12.42 3.83 1.51
CA GLN A 43 -13.10 4.41 0.34
C GLN A 43 -12.64 5.85 0.02
N SER A 44 -12.17 6.60 1.03
CA SER A 44 -11.62 7.95 0.82
C SER A 44 -10.38 7.97 -0.08
N LEU A 45 -9.67 6.84 -0.22
CA LEU A 45 -8.49 6.72 -1.06
C LEU A 45 -8.84 6.32 -2.51
N LEU A 46 -10.11 6.09 -2.86
CA LEU A 46 -10.50 5.68 -4.21
C LEU A 46 -10.17 6.80 -5.24
N GLY A 47 -9.51 6.39 -6.32
CA GLY A 47 -9.01 7.31 -7.35
C GLY A 47 -7.91 8.27 -6.89
N CYS A 48 -7.27 8.02 -5.74
CA CYS A 48 -6.06 8.73 -5.34
C CYS A 48 -4.82 8.08 -5.97
N GLN A 49 -3.86 8.90 -6.38
CA GLN A 49 -2.52 8.42 -6.70
C GLN A 49 -1.79 8.11 -5.40
N ILE A 50 -1.37 6.85 -5.22
CA ILE A 50 -0.63 6.43 -4.04
C ILE A 50 0.83 6.89 -4.17
N ILE A 51 1.32 7.60 -3.15
CA ILE A 51 2.66 8.19 -3.13
C ILE A 51 3.55 7.65 -2.01
N ASN A 52 2.95 7.02 -0.98
CA ASN A 52 3.71 6.39 0.09
C ASN A 52 2.94 5.27 0.76
N TYR A 53 3.72 4.37 1.34
CA TYR A 53 3.26 3.35 2.29
C TYR A 53 4.31 3.24 3.41
N ARG A 54 3.84 3.15 4.66
CA ARG A 54 4.68 3.06 5.85
C ARG A 54 4.09 2.10 6.87
N THR A 55 4.98 1.54 7.67
CA THR A 55 4.64 0.80 8.89
C THR A 55 5.39 1.43 10.05
N ASP A 56 4.94 1.19 11.28
CA ASP A 56 5.79 1.36 12.45
C ASP A 56 6.78 0.18 12.58
N GLU A 57 7.73 0.28 13.51
CA GLU A 57 8.75 -0.75 13.74
C GLU A 57 8.15 -2.08 14.22
N SER A 58 7.01 -2.05 14.93
CA SER A 58 6.32 -3.24 15.44
C SER A 58 5.28 -3.81 14.48
N TRP A 59 5.05 -3.17 13.34
CA TRP A 59 4.14 -3.57 12.26
C TRP A 59 2.66 -3.65 12.69
N HIS A 60 2.28 -2.97 13.76
CA HIS A 60 0.89 -2.87 14.21
C HIS A 60 0.14 -1.70 13.57
N TRP A 61 0.87 -0.69 13.07
CA TRP A 61 0.33 0.50 12.43
C TRP A 61 0.78 0.56 10.99
N LEU A 62 -0.19 0.65 10.10
CA LEU A 62 0.02 0.68 8.65
C LEU A 62 -0.61 1.97 8.09
N LEU A 63 0.14 2.71 7.29
CA LEU A 63 -0.28 3.99 6.73
C LEU A 63 -0.09 4.01 5.21
N VAL A 64 -1.18 4.27 4.49
CA VAL A 64 -1.16 4.55 3.05
C VAL A 64 -1.42 6.04 2.85
N ASN A 65 -0.56 6.69 2.06
CA ASN A 65 -0.74 8.08 1.68
C ASN A 65 -1.05 8.16 0.19
N GLY A 66 -2.19 8.78 -0.14
CA GLY A 66 -2.59 9.09 -1.50
C GLY A 66 -2.83 10.58 -1.65
N ILE A 67 -2.61 11.09 -2.87
CA ILE A 67 -3.01 12.44 -3.25
C ILE A 67 -4.03 12.40 -4.37
N LYS A 68 -4.89 13.41 -4.42
CA LYS A 68 -5.86 13.61 -5.50
C LYS A 68 -5.83 15.07 -5.93
N ALA A 69 -5.96 15.32 -7.23
CA ALA A 69 -6.17 16.67 -7.72
C ALA A 69 -7.67 17.01 -7.64
N GLN A 70 -8.00 18.12 -6.97
CA GLN A 70 -9.35 18.71 -6.96
C GLN A 70 -9.25 20.15 -7.43
N GLU A 71 -9.96 20.51 -8.49
CA GLU A 71 -10.04 21.88 -9.02
C GLU A 71 -8.67 22.56 -9.24
N GLY A 72 -7.68 21.78 -9.68
CA GLY A 72 -6.31 22.27 -9.92
C GLY A 72 -5.43 22.41 -8.67
N ARG A 73 -5.88 21.94 -7.51
CA ARG A 73 -5.11 21.87 -6.25
C ARG A 73 -4.86 20.41 -5.83
N VAL A 74 -3.71 20.15 -5.21
CA VAL A 74 -3.38 18.84 -4.63
C VAL A 74 -3.99 18.75 -3.22
N VAL A 75 -4.80 17.72 -2.96
CA VAL A 75 -5.34 17.38 -1.65
C VAL A 75 -4.84 15.99 -1.23
N GLY A 76 -4.69 15.74 0.07
CA GLY A 76 -4.14 14.50 0.62
C GLY A 76 -4.61 14.23 2.05
#